data_AF-A0A970AAK2-F1
#
_entry.id   AF-A0A970AAK2-F1
#
_cell.length_a   1.000
_cell.length_b   1.000
_cell.length_c   1.000
_cell.angle_alpha   90.00
_cell.angle_beta   90.00
_cell.angle_gamma   90.00
#
_symmetry.space_group_name_H-M   'P 1'
#
loop_
_entity.id
_entity.type
_entity.pdbx_description
1 polymer ?
#
loop_
_entity_poly.entity_id
_entity_poly.type
_entity_poly.pdbx_seq_one_letter_code
_entity_poly.pdbx_strand_id
1 'polypeptide(L)'
;MSMYTDLFLPYDFKSLLLPNRIFVAPPPSLLTDSNGIPLASLKTYYRELAKRNPAVLITEPVAVSERGKSFGNQLSLSNPAVKRGLEEIAEEISKFNSIPILKLYHAGVNSIPDSEYTVYGPSAINISDKTSKIKALNFHQIDEIASAYLEGAKFAWQAGFAGVQLQVSHGSLLQQFISPITNKRQDQYGLSATGGLNFLKRIIYEIHLAIPEQFFSLDWTMRDLRPGGLTLKDSIEKLQTLTNDEQIDFIQLSSGLHLSSVEIRSEFLDKFASPAPFKPDSSVVKNSLKIPIALSGKIENPFIANRLIKNNFCDFVVIGNSLNRDPNWIRIAKTDQPVAFINSCLRCRVCRAVSYFCPDLQKYNRWSI
;
A
#
# COMPACT_ATOMS: atom_id res chain seq x y z
N MET A 1 -34.14 -3.76 -1.67
CA MET A 1 -32.87 -3.77 -0.89
C MET A 1 -31.73 -3.71 -1.88
N SER A 2 -30.71 -2.89 -1.62
CA SER A 2 -29.56 -2.76 -2.52
C SER A 2 -28.80 -4.07 -2.63
N MET A 3 -28.30 -4.38 -3.84
CA MET A 3 -27.50 -5.59 -4.11
C MET A 3 -26.15 -5.57 -3.37
N TYR A 4 -25.72 -4.39 -2.91
CA TYR A 4 -24.41 -4.16 -2.29
C TYR A 4 -24.51 -3.57 -0.87
N THR A 5 -25.56 -3.97 -0.13
CA THR A 5 -25.87 -3.40 1.19
C THR A 5 -24.68 -3.49 2.16
N ASP A 6 -24.00 -4.64 2.27
CA ASP A 6 -22.87 -4.84 3.20
C ASP A 6 -21.70 -3.87 2.93
N LEU A 7 -21.48 -3.52 1.66
CA LEU A 7 -20.41 -2.63 1.25
C LEU A 7 -20.62 -1.18 1.73
N PHE A 8 -21.87 -0.77 1.89
CA PHE A 8 -22.26 0.58 2.32
C PHE A 8 -22.75 0.64 3.76
N LEU A 9 -22.67 -0.47 4.51
CA LEU A 9 -22.89 -0.42 5.94
C LEU A 9 -21.78 0.42 6.60
N PRO A 10 -22.15 1.42 7.42
CA PRO A 10 -21.18 2.17 8.20
C PRO A 10 -20.32 1.26 9.10
N TYR A 11 -19.19 1.80 9.54
CA TYR A 11 -18.35 1.15 10.53
C TYR A 11 -17.82 2.15 11.55
N ASP A 12 -18.01 1.83 12.83
CA ASP A 12 -17.36 2.57 13.90
C ASP A 12 -15.88 2.17 13.97
N PHE A 13 -15.03 3.13 13.59
CA PHE A 13 -13.58 3.00 13.54
C PHE A 13 -12.95 3.93 14.58
N LYS A 14 -12.87 3.46 15.83
CA LYS A 14 -12.51 4.29 17.01
C LYS A 14 -13.43 5.52 17.11
N SER A 15 -12.87 6.73 16.98
CA SER A 15 -13.59 8.01 17.03
C SER A 15 -14.15 8.44 15.67
N LEU A 16 -13.92 7.67 14.59
CA LEU A 16 -14.38 7.97 13.25
C LEU A 16 -15.50 7.02 12.83
N LEU A 17 -16.60 7.58 12.32
CA LEU A 17 -17.64 6.79 11.64
C LEU A 17 -17.31 6.71 10.15
N LEU A 18 -16.92 5.54 9.68
CA LEU A 18 -16.68 5.29 8.26
C LEU A 18 -18.02 5.12 7.53
N PRO A 19 -18.29 5.87 6.45
CA PRO A 19 -19.59 5.84 5.77
C PRO A 19 -19.82 4.57 4.94
N ASN A 20 -18.77 3.76 4.70
CA ASN A 20 -18.82 2.52 3.93
C ASN A 20 -17.56 1.68 4.16
N ARG A 21 -17.50 0.50 3.54
CA ARG A 21 -16.39 -0.46 3.64
C ARG A 21 -15.37 -0.37 2.51
N ILE A 22 -15.35 0.74 1.76
CA ILE A 22 -14.55 0.90 0.54
C ILE A 22 -13.35 1.79 0.85
N PHE A 23 -12.16 1.19 0.81
CA PHE A 23 -10.89 1.91 0.80
C PHE A 23 -10.35 1.97 -0.63
N VAL A 24 -9.59 3.02 -0.92
CA VAL A 24 -8.95 3.20 -2.22
C VAL A 24 -7.46 3.41 -2.01
N ALA A 25 -6.65 2.59 -2.68
CA ALA A 25 -5.20 2.71 -2.69
C ALA A 25 -4.72 2.56 -4.14
N PRO A 26 -4.46 3.67 -4.85
CA PRO A 26 -4.07 3.60 -6.24
C PRO A 26 -2.60 3.13 -6.39
N PRO A 27 -2.26 2.41 -7.47
CA PRO A 27 -0.87 2.22 -7.87
C PRO A 27 -0.18 3.57 -8.13
N PRO A 28 1.16 3.60 -8.24
CA PRO A 28 1.90 4.81 -8.58
C PRO A 28 1.36 5.49 -9.85
N SER A 29 1.10 6.80 -9.80
CA SER A 29 0.37 7.56 -10.80
C SER A 29 1.22 7.99 -12.00
N LEU A 30 2.49 8.29 -11.74
CA LEU A 30 3.40 9.05 -12.61
C LEU A 30 2.93 10.46 -12.97
N LEU A 31 2.02 11.04 -12.20
CA LEU A 31 1.58 12.42 -12.40
C LEU A 31 2.50 13.39 -11.65
N THR A 32 3.78 13.25 -11.92
CA THR A 32 4.87 14.02 -11.31
C THR A 32 5.82 14.49 -12.39
N ASP A 33 6.48 15.63 -12.15
CA ASP A 33 7.57 16.07 -12.99
C ASP A 33 8.83 15.19 -12.81
N SER A 34 9.93 15.50 -13.50
CA SER A 34 11.19 14.76 -13.39
C SER A 34 11.81 14.78 -11.98
N ASN A 35 11.42 15.73 -11.13
CA ASN A 35 11.88 15.87 -9.75
C ASN A 35 10.92 15.19 -8.75
N GLY A 36 9.89 14.51 -9.25
CA GLY A 36 8.87 13.87 -8.42
C GLY A 36 7.84 14.84 -7.84
N ILE A 37 7.81 16.11 -8.26
CA ILE A 37 6.86 17.11 -7.76
C ILE A 37 5.47 16.81 -8.33
N PRO A 38 4.41 16.72 -7.49
CA PRO A 38 3.03 16.56 -7.96
C PRO A 38 2.64 17.59 -9.02
N LEU A 39 2.17 17.11 -10.17
CA LEU A 39 1.53 17.97 -11.17
C LEU A 39 0.10 18.31 -10.73
N ALA A 40 -0.49 19.36 -11.31
CA ALA A 40 -1.89 19.71 -11.06
C ALA A 40 -2.86 18.53 -11.34
N SER A 41 -2.53 17.70 -12.32
CA SER A 41 -3.28 16.48 -12.64
C SER A 41 -3.32 15.47 -11.50
N LEU A 42 -2.27 15.37 -10.65
CA LEU A 42 -2.26 14.45 -9.51
C LEU A 42 -3.27 14.89 -8.44
N LYS A 43 -3.35 16.20 -8.20
CA LYS A 43 -4.34 16.79 -7.29
C LYS A 43 -5.76 16.54 -7.80
N THR A 44 -6.00 16.83 -9.08
CA THR A 44 -7.27 16.51 -9.73
C THR A 44 -7.61 15.03 -9.63
N TYR A 45 -6.65 14.14 -9.82
CA TYR A 45 -6.84 12.70 -9.71
C TYR A 45 -7.35 12.29 -8.31
N TYR A 46 -6.71 12.74 -7.24
CA TYR A 46 -7.18 12.45 -5.87
C TYR A 46 -8.52 13.11 -5.55
N ARG A 47 -8.76 14.34 -6.03
CA ARG A 47 -10.06 15.02 -5.91
C ARG A 47 -11.18 14.20 -6.54
N GLU A 48 -10.99 13.73 -7.77
CA GLU A 48 -11.98 12.93 -8.49
C GLU A 48 -12.20 11.54 -7.88
N LEU A 49 -11.19 10.96 -7.22
CA LEU A 49 -11.36 9.77 -6.37
C LEU A 49 -12.20 10.09 -5.13
N ALA A 50 -11.89 11.18 -4.44
CA ALA A 50 -12.56 11.60 -3.20
C ALA A 50 -14.04 11.94 -3.42
N LYS A 51 -14.39 12.59 -4.53
CA LYS A 51 -15.79 12.85 -4.96
C LYS A 51 -16.68 11.62 -5.00
N ARG A 52 -16.11 10.42 -5.12
CA ARG A 52 -16.86 9.16 -5.15
C ARG A 52 -17.20 8.65 -3.74
N ASN A 53 -16.69 9.33 -2.71
CA ASN A 53 -16.80 9.03 -1.28
C ASN A 53 -16.44 7.59 -0.90
N PRO A 54 -15.23 7.10 -1.22
CA PRO A 54 -14.67 5.99 -0.44
C PRO A 54 -14.52 6.42 1.02
N ALA A 55 -14.56 5.48 1.96
CA ALA A 55 -14.34 5.77 3.37
C ALA A 55 -12.90 6.27 3.63
N VAL A 56 -11.91 5.63 2.98
CA VAL A 56 -10.50 5.96 3.13
C VAL A 56 -9.82 6.07 1.76
N LEU A 57 -8.99 7.09 1.60
CA LEU A 57 -8.07 7.25 0.48
C LEU A 57 -6.64 7.18 0.99
N ILE A 58 -5.95 6.11 0.61
CA ILE A 58 -4.53 5.90 0.89
C ILE A 58 -3.77 6.39 -0.35
N THR A 59 -2.76 7.24 -0.18
CA THR A 59 -1.97 7.72 -1.31
C THR A 59 -1.21 6.58 -2.00
N GLU A 60 -0.76 6.85 -3.22
CA GLU A 60 0.34 6.10 -3.83
C GLU A 60 1.58 6.11 -2.91
N PRO A 61 2.49 5.11 -3.01
CA PRO A 61 3.66 5.02 -2.14
C PRO A 61 4.58 6.24 -2.23
N VAL A 62 4.78 6.94 -1.11
CA VAL A 62 5.68 8.09 -0.99
C VAL A 62 6.97 7.66 -0.32
N ALA A 63 8.10 7.90 -0.98
CA ALA A 63 9.40 7.57 -0.44
C ALA A 63 9.71 8.45 0.79
N VAL A 64 10.14 7.83 1.89
CA VAL A 64 10.54 8.56 3.11
C VAL A 64 11.87 9.30 2.93
N SER A 65 12.67 8.89 1.95
CA SER A 65 13.97 9.49 1.62
C SER A 65 14.26 9.37 0.11
N GLU A 66 15.19 10.17 -0.39
CA GLU A 66 15.59 10.13 -1.81
C GLU A 66 16.13 8.74 -2.20
N ARG A 67 16.96 8.15 -1.32
CA ARG A 67 17.50 6.78 -1.51
C ARG A 67 16.44 5.70 -1.40
N GLY A 68 15.25 6.01 -0.89
CA GLY A 68 14.12 5.08 -0.78
C GLY A 68 13.27 4.98 -2.05
N LYS A 69 13.56 5.78 -3.09
CA LYS A 69 12.80 5.79 -4.35
C LYS A 69 13.10 4.55 -5.20
N SER A 70 12.05 3.99 -5.78
CA SER A 70 12.10 2.87 -6.72
C SER A 70 12.19 3.30 -8.19
N PHE A 71 11.82 4.54 -8.51
CA PHE A 71 11.93 5.12 -9.85
C PHE A 71 12.08 6.65 -9.79
N GLY A 72 12.66 7.25 -10.84
CA GLY A 72 13.19 8.61 -10.82
C GLY A 72 12.18 9.69 -10.42
N ASN A 73 10.97 9.66 -10.97
CA ASN A 73 9.92 10.63 -10.68
C ASN A 73 8.96 10.19 -9.56
N GLN A 74 9.36 9.30 -8.65
CA GLN A 74 8.54 8.95 -7.50
C GLN A 74 8.44 10.12 -6.50
N LEU A 75 7.26 10.29 -5.88
CA LEU A 75 7.05 11.21 -4.75
C LEU A 75 8.05 10.88 -3.62
N SER A 76 8.70 11.90 -3.07
CA SER A 76 9.64 11.75 -1.96
C SER A 76 9.52 12.90 -0.96
N LEU A 77 9.47 12.55 0.33
CA LEU A 77 9.45 13.51 1.43
C LEU A 77 10.79 14.24 1.62
N SER A 78 11.85 13.85 0.92
CA SER A 78 13.10 14.62 0.83
C SER A 78 12.91 15.98 0.16
N ASN A 79 11.89 16.15 -0.67
CA ASN A 79 11.67 17.36 -1.46
C ASN A 79 10.56 18.23 -0.85
N PRO A 80 10.86 19.47 -0.39
CA PRO A 80 9.86 20.38 0.18
C PRO A 80 8.71 20.74 -0.77
N ALA A 81 8.95 20.75 -2.09
CA ALA A 81 7.88 20.97 -3.06
C ALA A 81 6.91 19.79 -3.16
N VAL A 82 7.39 18.56 -2.92
CA VAL A 82 6.52 17.37 -2.83
C VAL A 82 5.66 17.44 -1.58
N LYS A 83 6.23 17.86 -0.44
CA LYS A 83 5.47 18.05 0.81
C LYS A 83 4.28 19.00 0.63
N ARG A 84 4.50 20.18 0.03
CA ARG A 84 3.42 21.13 -0.30
C ARG A 84 2.35 20.51 -1.20
N GLY A 85 2.75 19.78 -2.24
CA GLY A 85 1.78 19.10 -3.10
C GLY A 85 0.98 18.00 -2.38
N LEU A 86 1.57 17.34 -1.39
CA LEU A 86 0.89 16.34 -0.56
C LEU A 86 -0.08 16.97 0.45
N GLU A 87 0.23 18.13 1.01
CA GLU A 87 -0.69 18.94 1.83
C GLU A 87 -1.95 19.29 1.03
N GLU A 88 -1.78 19.79 -0.19
CA GLU A 88 -2.90 20.09 -1.09
C GLU A 88 -3.73 18.84 -1.43
N ILE A 89 -3.09 17.68 -1.60
CA ILE A 89 -3.79 16.40 -1.84
C ILE A 89 -4.61 15.99 -0.61
N ALA A 90 -4.06 16.12 0.61
CA ALA A 90 -4.80 15.80 1.83
C ALA A 90 -6.03 16.70 2.00
N GLU A 91 -5.90 17.99 1.68
CA GLU A 91 -7.00 18.96 1.69
C GLU A 91 -8.08 18.58 0.66
N GLU A 92 -7.70 18.27 -0.58
CA GLU A 92 -8.64 17.87 -1.63
C GLU A 92 -9.39 16.58 -1.28
N ILE A 93 -8.75 15.62 -0.62
CA ILE A 93 -9.42 14.40 -0.15
C ILE A 93 -10.43 14.70 0.96
N SER A 94 -10.02 15.51 1.93
CA SER A 94 -10.83 15.82 3.12
C SER A 94 -12.12 16.59 2.78
N LYS A 95 -12.13 17.40 1.71
CA LYS A 95 -13.32 18.12 1.21
C LYS A 95 -14.51 17.20 0.87
N PHE A 96 -14.30 15.91 0.65
CA PHE A 96 -15.35 14.96 0.24
C PHE A 96 -15.65 13.86 1.27
N ASN A 97 -15.35 14.10 2.55
CA ASN A 97 -15.60 13.18 3.67
C ASN A 97 -14.91 11.81 3.53
N SER A 98 -13.83 11.75 2.76
CA SER A 98 -12.92 10.60 2.71
C SER A 98 -11.75 10.87 3.63
N ILE A 99 -11.30 9.86 4.38
CA ILE A 99 -10.17 9.99 5.29
C ILE A 99 -8.85 9.86 4.50
N PRO A 100 -7.98 10.87 4.49
CA PRO A 100 -6.67 10.80 3.84
C PRO A 100 -5.65 10.04 4.71
N ILE A 101 -4.98 9.04 4.13
CA ILE A 101 -3.86 8.32 4.75
C ILE A 101 -2.62 8.40 3.84
N LEU A 102 -1.48 8.82 4.40
CA LEU A 102 -0.21 8.88 3.67
C LEU A 102 0.49 7.51 3.70
N LYS A 103 0.76 6.92 2.53
CA LYS A 103 1.52 5.66 2.43
C LYS A 103 3.02 5.92 2.44
N LEU A 104 3.70 5.56 3.54
CA LEU A 104 5.14 5.68 3.68
C LEU A 104 5.86 4.44 3.14
N TYR A 105 6.89 4.68 2.33
CA TYR A 105 7.56 3.66 1.55
C TYR A 105 9.08 3.83 1.52
N HIS A 106 9.79 2.72 1.41
CA HIS A 106 11.20 2.66 1.07
C HIS A 106 11.45 1.42 0.21
N ALA A 107 12.14 1.56 -0.91
CA ALA A 107 12.30 0.47 -1.88
C ALA A 107 13.36 -0.57 -1.48
N GLY A 108 14.30 -0.20 -0.61
CA GLY A 108 15.34 -1.11 -0.13
C GLY A 108 16.18 -1.61 -1.29
N VAL A 109 16.30 -2.94 -1.48
CA VAL A 109 17.05 -3.46 -2.62
C VAL A 109 16.47 -3.02 -3.97
N ASN A 110 15.20 -2.64 -4.04
CA ASN A 110 14.54 -2.17 -5.28
C ASN A 110 14.72 -0.67 -5.53
N SER A 111 15.55 0.00 -4.75
CA SER A 111 15.82 1.42 -4.94
C SER A 111 16.59 1.67 -6.23
N ILE A 112 16.55 2.90 -6.72
CA ILE A 112 17.47 3.36 -7.77
C ILE A 112 18.90 3.22 -7.21
N PRO A 113 19.82 2.56 -7.92
CA PRO A 113 21.20 2.43 -7.46
C PRO A 113 21.87 3.79 -7.28
N ASP A 114 22.78 3.88 -6.30
CA ASP A 114 23.62 5.06 -6.13
C ASP A 114 24.69 5.19 -7.24
N SER A 115 25.58 6.18 -7.11
CA SER A 115 26.66 6.41 -8.07
C SER A 115 27.67 5.26 -8.15
N GLU A 116 27.76 4.40 -7.13
CA GLU A 116 28.55 3.16 -7.16
C GLU A 116 27.74 1.96 -7.68
N TYR A 117 26.57 2.22 -8.26
CA TYR A 117 25.63 1.20 -8.70
C TYR A 117 25.23 0.22 -7.58
N THR A 118 25.13 0.73 -6.35
CA THR A 118 24.80 -0.03 -5.15
C THR A 118 23.38 0.26 -4.67
N VAL A 119 22.71 -0.77 -4.17
CA VAL A 119 21.43 -0.70 -3.45
C VAL A 119 21.57 -1.37 -2.08
N TYR A 120 20.71 -1.01 -1.15
CA TYR A 120 20.82 -1.43 0.24
C TYR A 120 19.59 -2.20 0.70
N GLY A 121 19.81 -3.28 1.42
CA GLY A 121 18.75 -4.09 2.04
C GLY A 121 19.20 -4.66 3.38
N PRO A 122 18.40 -5.54 4.01
CA PRO A 122 18.78 -6.16 5.27
C PRO A 122 20.05 -7.00 5.16
N SER A 123 20.35 -7.58 4.00
CA SER A 123 21.53 -8.43 3.78
C SER A 123 22.07 -8.29 2.36
N ALA A 124 23.37 -8.58 2.20
CA ALA A 124 24.01 -8.72 0.89
C ALA A 124 23.63 -10.08 0.30
N ILE A 125 22.56 -10.11 -0.49
CA ILE A 125 22.07 -11.31 -1.18
C ILE A 125 22.31 -11.20 -2.68
N ASN A 126 22.37 -12.33 -3.37
CA ASN A 126 22.36 -12.36 -4.83
C ASN A 126 20.92 -12.53 -5.34
N ILE A 127 20.49 -11.65 -6.24
CA ILE A 127 19.20 -11.74 -6.93
C ILE A 127 19.51 -11.84 -8.42
N SER A 128 19.15 -12.97 -9.05
CA SER A 128 19.59 -13.35 -10.40
C SER A 128 19.43 -12.25 -11.45
N ASP A 129 18.34 -11.50 -11.39
CA ASP A 129 17.96 -10.52 -12.41
C ASP A 129 18.26 -9.08 -11.97
N LYS A 130 19.10 -8.90 -10.95
CA LYS A 130 19.50 -7.59 -10.44
C LYS A 130 20.94 -7.31 -10.81
N THR A 131 21.13 -6.20 -11.51
CA THR A 131 22.44 -5.75 -11.99
C THR A 131 23.21 -4.96 -10.94
N SER A 132 22.52 -4.29 -10.01
CA SER A 132 23.13 -3.50 -8.95
C SER A 132 23.75 -4.36 -7.85
N LYS A 133 24.83 -3.85 -7.26
CA LYS A 133 25.45 -4.48 -6.08
C LYS A 133 24.53 -4.31 -4.87
N ILE A 134 24.24 -5.38 -4.17
CA ILE A 134 23.44 -5.32 -2.94
C ILE A 134 24.36 -5.31 -1.73
N LYS A 135 24.33 -4.24 -0.93
CA LYS A 135 25.01 -4.16 0.37
C LYS A 135 24.00 -4.30 1.51
N ALA A 136 24.44 -4.89 2.61
CA ALA A 136 23.66 -4.91 3.85
C ALA A 136 23.68 -3.51 4.48
N LEU A 137 22.52 -3.06 4.98
CA LEU A 137 22.41 -1.86 5.80
C LEU A 137 23.23 -2.04 7.09
N ASN A 138 24.04 -1.06 7.44
CA ASN A 138 24.65 -0.98 8.77
C ASN A 138 23.67 -0.36 9.78
N PHE A 139 24.02 -0.36 11.06
CA PHE A 139 23.15 0.18 12.11
C PHE A 139 22.81 1.67 11.93
N HIS A 140 23.80 2.50 11.57
CA HIS A 140 23.58 3.92 11.33
C HIS A 140 22.58 4.17 10.20
N GLN A 141 22.67 3.42 9.10
CA GLN A 141 21.71 3.53 7.99
C GLN A 141 20.31 3.07 8.39
N ILE A 142 20.20 2.06 9.26
CA ILE A 142 18.92 1.65 9.85
C ILE A 142 18.35 2.78 10.72
N ASP A 143 19.17 3.45 11.51
CA ASP A 143 18.79 4.61 12.33
C ASP A 143 18.29 5.80 11.48
N GLU A 144 19.01 6.11 10.40
CA GLU A 144 18.63 7.18 9.45
C GLU A 144 17.27 6.88 8.79
N ILE A 145 17.04 5.63 8.37
CA ILE A 145 15.79 5.24 7.72
C ILE A 145 14.65 5.23 8.75
N ALA A 146 14.86 4.75 9.98
CA ALA A 146 13.86 4.83 11.04
C ALA A 146 13.43 6.28 11.30
N SER A 147 14.42 7.17 11.43
CA SER A 147 14.19 8.62 11.59
C SER A 147 13.42 9.21 10.40
N ALA A 148 13.70 8.78 9.18
CA ALA A 148 12.98 9.24 8.00
C ALA A 148 11.50 8.79 7.99
N TYR A 149 11.18 7.59 8.49
CA TYR A 149 9.79 7.17 8.69
C TYR A 149 9.09 8.02 9.76
N LEU A 150 9.74 8.30 10.88
CA LEU A 150 9.22 9.17 11.93
C LEU A 150 8.92 10.59 11.42
N GLU A 151 9.87 11.21 10.72
CA GLU A 151 9.68 12.53 10.13
C GLU A 151 8.60 12.54 9.05
N GLY A 152 8.44 11.42 8.33
CA GLY A 152 7.33 11.25 7.40
C GLY A 152 5.97 11.20 8.08
N ALA A 153 5.86 10.55 9.24
CA ALA A 153 4.63 10.51 10.03
C ALA A 153 4.28 11.86 10.66
N LYS A 154 5.28 12.59 11.19
CA LYS A 154 5.11 13.97 11.67
C LYS A 154 4.62 14.89 10.58
N PHE A 155 5.22 14.79 9.40
CA PHE A 155 4.75 15.54 8.24
C PHE A 155 3.30 15.19 7.90
N ALA A 156 2.94 13.90 7.83
CA ALA A 156 1.58 13.48 7.51
C ALA A 156 0.55 14.12 8.46
N TRP A 157 0.85 14.12 9.76
CA TRP A 157 0.00 14.74 10.78
C TRP A 157 -0.15 16.25 10.56
N GLN A 158 0.96 16.96 10.37
CA GLN A 158 0.99 18.41 10.13
C GLN A 158 0.28 18.80 8.83
N ALA A 159 0.35 17.95 7.81
CA ALA A 159 -0.24 18.16 6.49
C ALA A 159 -1.75 17.84 6.43
N GLY A 160 -2.36 17.44 7.55
CA GLY A 160 -3.79 17.13 7.60
C GLY A 160 -4.17 15.71 7.13
N PHE A 161 -3.19 14.80 6.99
CA PHE A 161 -3.51 13.38 6.88
C PHE A 161 -3.99 12.86 8.24
N ALA A 162 -5.07 12.08 8.26
CA ALA A 162 -5.58 11.47 9.49
C ALA A 162 -4.61 10.40 10.02
N GLY A 163 -3.79 9.82 9.14
CA GLY A 163 -2.92 8.71 9.49
C GLY A 163 -1.83 8.41 8.47
N VAL A 164 -1.00 7.44 8.84
CA VAL A 164 -0.01 6.82 7.97
C VAL A 164 -0.27 5.34 7.76
N GLN A 165 0.14 4.85 6.59
CA GLN A 165 0.25 3.43 6.31
C GLN A 165 1.70 3.08 6.01
N LEU A 166 2.30 2.18 6.80
CA LEU A 166 3.62 1.64 6.47
C LEU A 166 3.49 0.50 5.49
N GLN A 167 4.22 0.58 4.38
CA GLN A 167 4.26 -0.51 3.42
C GLN A 167 5.24 -1.60 3.86
N VAL A 168 4.70 -2.75 4.26
CA VAL A 168 5.38 -4.01 4.62
C VAL A 168 5.02 -5.11 3.61
N SER A 169 4.86 -4.70 2.35
CA SER A 169 4.45 -5.56 1.24
C SER A 169 5.16 -5.19 -0.06
N HIS A 170 4.97 -6.01 -1.09
CA HIS A 170 5.40 -5.80 -2.47
C HIS A 170 6.88 -5.44 -2.69
N GLY A 171 7.77 -5.98 -1.87
CA GLY A 171 9.21 -5.76 -1.94
C GLY A 171 9.68 -4.44 -1.35
N SER A 172 8.86 -3.78 -0.52
CA SER A 172 9.31 -2.69 0.35
C SER A 172 10.45 -3.14 1.26
N LEU A 173 11.26 -2.19 1.74
CA LEU A 173 12.34 -2.47 2.69
C LEU A 173 11.81 -3.18 3.95
N LEU A 174 10.66 -2.74 4.47
CA LEU A 174 10.08 -3.35 5.67
C LEU A 174 9.68 -4.83 5.43
N GLN A 175 9.12 -5.17 4.26
CA GLN A 175 8.93 -6.59 3.89
C GLN A 175 10.27 -7.33 3.82
N GLN A 176 11.30 -6.70 3.27
CA GLN A 176 12.61 -7.35 3.13
C GLN A 176 13.18 -7.76 4.49
N PHE A 177 12.93 -7.01 5.57
CA PHE A 177 13.37 -7.39 6.91
C PHE A 177 12.61 -8.59 7.50
N ILE A 178 11.34 -8.81 7.14
CA ILE A 178 10.55 -9.93 7.67
C ILE A 178 10.62 -11.19 6.79
N SER A 179 11.15 -11.08 5.57
CA SER A 179 11.24 -12.20 4.62
C SER A 179 12.53 -13.01 4.81
N PRO A 180 12.45 -14.35 4.92
CA PRO A 180 13.62 -15.23 4.90
C PRO A 180 14.41 -15.23 3.61
N ILE A 181 13.85 -14.77 2.50
CA ILE A 181 14.59 -14.66 1.24
C ILE A 181 15.63 -13.55 1.34
N THR A 182 15.28 -12.42 1.96
CA THR A 182 16.09 -11.20 1.95
C THR A 182 16.85 -10.95 3.24
N ASN A 183 16.33 -11.35 4.38
CA ASN A 183 16.98 -11.13 5.67
C ASN A 183 17.79 -12.35 6.12
N LYS A 184 19.12 -12.23 6.05
CA LYS A 184 20.11 -13.20 6.50
C LYS A 184 20.94 -12.69 7.69
N ARG A 185 20.50 -11.60 8.33
CA ARG A 185 21.22 -10.98 9.44
C ARG A 185 21.29 -11.91 10.64
N GLN A 186 22.39 -11.79 11.38
CA GLN A 186 22.65 -12.52 12.63
C GLN A 186 22.62 -11.59 13.86
N ASP A 187 22.19 -10.35 13.68
CA ASP A 187 22.06 -9.35 14.73
C ASP A 187 20.60 -9.19 15.18
N GLN A 188 20.34 -8.17 16.00
CA GLN A 188 19.00 -7.86 16.52
C GLN A 188 17.94 -7.60 15.43
N TYR A 189 18.32 -7.32 14.18
CA TYR A 189 17.38 -7.13 13.09
C TYR A 189 17.19 -8.41 12.24
N GLY A 190 17.83 -9.52 12.62
CA GLY A 190 17.68 -10.83 11.99
C GLY A 190 16.39 -11.56 12.35
N LEU A 191 16.13 -12.65 11.63
CA LEU A 191 14.92 -13.47 11.82
C LEU A 191 14.92 -14.28 13.12
N SER A 192 16.09 -14.60 13.67
CA SER A 192 16.23 -15.35 14.93
C SER A 192 15.84 -14.54 16.17
N ALA A 193 15.75 -13.21 16.08
CA ALA A 193 15.29 -12.35 17.16
C ALA A 193 13.75 -12.38 17.25
N THR A 194 13.07 -11.33 16.80
CA THR A 194 11.60 -11.23 16.78
C THR A 194 11.04 -11.52 15.39
N GLY A 195 11.63 -12.46 14.64
CA GLY A 195 11.22 -12.73 13.26
C GLY A 195 11.54 -11.58 12.30
N GLY A 196 12.58 -10.77 12.57
CA GLY A 196 12.92 -9.59 11.78
C GLY A 196 12.04 -8.36 12.05
N LEU A 197 11.19 -8.41 13.08
CA LEU A 197 10.25 -7.33 13.40
C LEU A 197 10.90 -6.13 14.09
N ASN A 198 12.08 -6.26 14.70
CA ASN A 198 12.67 -5.19 15.52
C ASN A 198 12.81 -3.85 14.79
N PHE A 199 13.10 -3.85 13.48
CA PHE A 199 13.17 -2.60 12.72
C PHE A 199 11.78 -1.96 12.58
N LEU A 200 10.76 -2.75 12.25
CA LEU A 200 9.38 -2.29 12.13
C LEU A 200 8.83 -1.84 13.48
N LYS A 201 9.01 -2.62 14.55
CA LYS A 201 8.57 -2.28 15.92
C LYS A 201 9.16 -0.95 16.37
N ARG A 202 10.46 -0.72 16.13
CA ARG A 202 11.09 0.55 16.45
C ARG A 202 10.41 1.73 15.76
N ILE A 203 10.14 1.61 14.45
CA ILE A 203 9.47 2.68 13.71
C ILE A 203 8.07 2.94 14.27
N ILE A 204 7.30 1.87 14.54
CA ILE A 204 5.95 1.97 15.09
C ILE A 204 5.99 2.67 16.46
N TYR A 205 6.88 2.22 17.35
CA TYR A 205 7.07 2.79 18.69
C TYR A 205 7.43 4.28 18.62
N GLU A 206 8.40 4.67 17.79
CA GLU A 206 8.83 6.06 17.66
C GLU A 206 7.70 6.97 17.13
N ILE A 207 6.88 6.47 16.18
CA ILE A 207 5.73 7.21 15.65
C ILE A 207 4.66 7.38 16.73
N HIS A 208 4.26 6.33 17.43
CA HIS A 208 3.25 6.42 18.49
C HIS A 208 3.69 7.31 19.65
N LEU A 209 4.98 7.26 20.02
CA LEU A 209 5.50 8.12 21.07
C LEU A 209 5.42 9.61 20.67
N ALA A 210 5.65 9.93 19.40
CA ALA A 210 5.61 11.30 18.91
C ALA A 210 4.18 11.80 18.61
N ILE A 211 3.28 10.91 18.17
CA ILE A 211 1.95 11.28 17.63
C ILE A 211 0.90 10.21 18.01
N PRO A 212 0.53 10.08 19.29
CA PRO A 212 -0.31 8.97 19.77
C PRO A 212 -1.75 8.97 19.21
N GLU A 213 -2.24 10.11 18.73
CA GLU A 213 -3.59 10.25 18.19
C GLU A 213 -3.70 9.93 16.69
N GLN A 214 -2.57 9.82 15.98
CA GLN A 214 -2.56 9.60 14.54
C GLN A 214 -2.97 8.16 14.21
N PHE A 215 -3.83 8.00 13.19
CA PHE A 215 -4.17 6.67 12.69
C PHE A 215 -2.94 5.97 12.12
N PHE A 216 -2.76 4.70 12.48
CA PHE A 216 -1.62 3.91 12.08
C PHE A 216 -2.02 2.56 11.49
N SER A 217 -1.59 2.27 10.26
CA SER A 217 -1.93 1.02 9.58
C SER A 217 -0.73 0.38 8.89
N LEU A 218 -0.86 -0.91 8.58
CA LEU A 218 0.14 -1.66 7.82
C LEU A 218 -0.44 -2.17 6.50
N ASP A 219 0.31 -2.04 5.41
CA ASP A 219 0.10 -2.78 4.17
C ASP A 219 1.01 -4.02 4.20
N TRP A 220 0.44 -5.16 4.56
CA TRP A 220 1.16 -6.36 4.96
C TRP A 220 1.03 -7.49 3.93
N THR A 221 2.16 -8.14 3.64
CA THR A 221 2.21 -9.33 2.81
C THR A 221 1.96 -10.61 3.62
N MET A 222 0.92 -11.37 3.28
CA MET A 222 0.62 -12.64 3.96
C MET A 222 1.60 -13.75 3.56
N ARG A 223 2.11 -13.69 2.33
CA ARG A 223 3.07 -14.66 1.77
C ARG A 223 3.98 -13.99 0.77
N ASP A 224 5.23 -14.43 0.70
CA ASP A 224 6.14 -13.98 -0.36
C ASP A 224 5.81 -14.59 -1.73
N LEU A 225 5.09 -15.72 -1.75
CA LEU A 225 4.77 -16.49 -2.95
C LEU A 225 6.04 -16.93 -3.72
N ARG A 226 7.09 -17.25 -2.96
CA ARG A 226 8.37 -17.76 -3.47
C ARG A 226 8.86 -18.91 -2.58
N PRO A 227 9.52 -19.94 -3.14
CA PRO A 227 10.12 -21.01 -2.35
C PRO A 227 11.07 -20.44 -1.27
N GLY A 228 10.92 -20.92 -0.03
CA GLY A 228 11.73 -20.46 1.10
C GLY A 228 11.42 -19.04 1.58
N GLY A 229 10.33 -18.41 1.10
CA GLY A 229 9.87 -17.10 1.56
C GLY A 229 8.95 -17.16 2.78
N LEU A 230 8.46 -15.98 3.17
CA LEU A 230 7.50 -15.80 4.25
C LEU A 230 6.24 -16.65 3.98
N THR A 231 5.90 -17.52 4.94
CA THR A 231 4.67 -18.32 4.89
C THR A 231 3.52 -17.61 5.61
N LEU A 232 2.29 -18.07 5.35
CA LEU A 232 1.11 -17.53 6.05
C LEU A 232 1.20 -17.74 7.57
N LYS A 233 1.73 -18.89 8.01
CA LYS A 233 1.91 -19.17 9.44
C LYS A 233 2.88 -18.16 10.06
N ASP A 234 4.04 -17.96 9.43
CA ASP A 234 5.04 -16.99 9.91
C ASP A 234 4.48 -15.56 9.93
N SER A 235 3.65 -15.23 8.93
CA SER A 235 2.97 -13.94 8.83
C SER A 235 1.99 -13.73 9.99
N ILE A 236 1.17 -14.74 10.33
CA ILE A 236 0.21 -14.67 11.44
C ILE A 236 0.93 -14.51 12.77
N GLU A 237 1.98 -15.30 13.03
CA GLU A 237 2.77 -15.20 14.27
C GLU A 237 3.40 -13.81 14.43
N LYS A 238 3.92 -13.24 13.33
CA LYS A 238 4.47 -11.87 13.32
C LYS A 238 3.41 -10.82 13.57
N LEU A 239 2.26 -10.93 12.91
CA LEU A 239 1.14 -10.00 13.13
C LEU A 239 0.61 -10.09 14.56
N GLN A 240 0.47 -11.28 15.13
CA GLN A 240 0.08 -11.45 16.53
C GLN A 240 1.09 -10.80 17.48
N THR A 241 2.38 -10.97 17.23
CA THR A 241 3.44 -10.28 18.01
C THR A 241 3.29 -8.76 17.92
N LEU A 242 3.17 -8.21 16.71
CA LEU A 242 3.02 -6.76 16.51
C LEU A 242 1.77 -6.21 17.17
N THR A 243 0.63 -6.89 17.00
CA THR A 243 -0.68 -6.38 17.39
C THR A 243 -0.98 -6.53 18.87
N ASN A 244 -0.20 -7.35 19.59
CA ASN A 244 -0.21 -7.39 21.06
C ASN A 244 0.64 -6.27 21.68
N ASP A 245 1.74 -5.89 21.02
CA ASP A 245 2.72 -4.95 21.56
C ASP A 245 2.45 -3.50 21.13
N GLU A 246 1.83 -3.31 19.97
CA GLU A 246 1.71 -2.01 19.30
C GLU A 246 0.27 -1.69 18.90
N GLN A 247 -0.07 -0.40 18.91
CA GLN A 247 -1.38 0.07 18.47
C GLN A 247 -1.47 0.09 16.93
N ILE A 248 -2.19 -0.85 16.33
CA ILE A 248 -2.43 -0.87 14.88
C ILE A 248 -3.93 -0.75 14.63
N ASP A 249 -4.34 0.25 13.86
CA ASP A 249 -5.74 0.55 13.57
C ASP A 249 -6.38 -0.44 12.61
N PHE A 250 -5.68 -0.77 11.53
CA PHE A 250 -6.09 -1.80 10.59
C PHE A 250 -4.89 -2.37 9.85
N ILE A 251 -5.08 -3.56 9.27
CA ILE A 251 -4.08 -4.19 8.41
C ILE A 251 -4.69 -4.39 7.03
N GLN A 252 -4.07 -3.77 6.02
CA GLN A 252 -4.31 -4.08 4.63
C GLN A 252 -3.52 -5.33 4.25
N LEU A 253 -4.18 -6.34 3.68
CA LEU A 253 -3.57 -7.60 3.27
C LEU A 253 -3.39 -7.70 1.75
N SER A 254 -2.23 -8.21 1.37
CA SER A 254 -1.86 -8.62 0.02
C SER A 254 -0.90 -9.82 0.10
N SER A 255 -0.39 -10.31 -1.04
CA SER A 255 0.69 -11.31 -1.08
C SER A 255 1.62 -11.06 -2.25
N GLY A 256 2.89 -11.41 -2.06
CA GLY A 256 3.94 -11.39 -3.07
C GLY A 256 5.18 -10.63 -2.63
N LEU A 257 6.32 -11.04 -3.18
CA LEU A 257 7.61 -10.41 -2.98
C LEU A 257 8.26 -10.07 -4.34
N HIS A 258 8.45 -8.78 -4.59
CA HIS A 258 9.13 -8.27 -5.80
C HIS A 258 10.55 -7.85 -5.44
N LEU A 259 11.56 -8.47 -6.07
CA LEU A 259 13.00 -8.23 -5.76
C LEU A 259 13.83 -7.79 -6.97
N SER A 260 13.22 -7.75 -8.15
CA SER A 260 13.85 -7.35 -9.41
C SER A 260 12.87 -6.45 -10.18
N SER A 261 13.20 -6.10 -11.43
CA SER A 261 12.41 -5.19 -12.25
C SER A 261 10.91 -5.54 -12.20
N VAL A 262 10.08 -4.50 -12.29
CA VAL A 262 8.61 -4.48 -12.14
C VAL A 262 7.87 -5.52 -13.03
N GLU A 263 8.59 -6.17 -13.93
CA GLU A 263 8.10 -7.13 -14.92
C GLU A 263 7.95 -8.56 -14.39
N ILE A 264 8.67 -8.94 -13.31
CA ILE A 264 8.48 -10.25 -12.66
C ILE A 264 7.25 -10.18 -11.75
N ARG A 265 6.11 -10.43 -12.40
CA ARG A 265 4.78 -10.32 -11.79
C ARG A 265 4.28 -11.67 -11.35
N SER A 266 3.70 -11.67 -10.15
CA SER A 266 3.03 -12.80 -9.53
C SER A 266 1.94 -13.35 -10.45
N GLU A 267 2.03 -14.63 -10.84
CA GLU A 267 0.99 -15.36 -11.60
C GLU A 267 -0.38 -15.24 -10.91
N PHE A 268 -0.37 -15.11 -9.58
CA PHE A 268 -1.56 -14.98 -8.74
C PHE A 268 -2.40 -13.72 -9.01
N LEU A 269 -1.89 -12.71 -9.72
CA LEU A 269 -2.62 -11.48 -10.06
C LEU A 269 -2.68 -11.20 -11.56
N ASP A 270 -2.38 -12.21 -12.38
CA ASP A 270 -2.42 -12.06 -13.83
C ASP A 270 -3.86 -12.02 -14.39
N LYS A 271 -3.97 -12.03 -15.72
CA LYS A 271 -5.26 -11.98 -16.42
C LYS A 271 -6.11 -13.22 -16.11
N PHE A 272 -5.50 -14.39 -15.95
CA PHE A 272 -6.17 -15.68 -15.80
C PHE A 272 -6.44 -16.07 -14.34
N ALA A 273 -5.79 -15.42 -13.38
CA ALA A 273 -6.03 -15.63 -11.96
C ALA A 273 -7.52 -15.48 -11.58
N SER A 274 -8.00 -16.20 -10.57
CA SER A 274 -9.37 -15.99 -10.08
C SER A 274 -9.53 -14.62 -9.42
N PRO A 275 -10.74 -14.01 -9.43
CA PRO A 275 -11.00 -12.78 -8.69
C PRO A 275 -10.81 -12.96 -7.18
N ALA A 276 -10.29 -11.91 -6.52
CA ALA A 276 -9.94 -11.92 -5.10
C ALA A 276 -9.16 -13.18 -4.67
N PRO A 277 -8.00 -13.47 -5.29
CA PRO A 277 -7.28 -14.75 -5.13
C PRO A 277 -6.79 -14.96 -3.70
N PHE A 278 -6.57 -13.89 -2.95
CA PHE A 278 -6.07 -13.91 -1.58
C PHE A 278 -7.16 -14.06 -0.51
N LYS A 279 -8.44 -14.20 -0.91
CA LYS A 279 -9.54 -14.34 0.05
C LYS A 279 -9.36 -15.49 1.05
N PRO A 280 -8.84 -16.69 0.70
CA PRO A 280 -8.73 -17.78 1.68
C PRO A 280 -7.70 -17.43 2.77
N ASP A 281 -6.53 -16.95 2.37
CA ASP A 281 -5.49 -16.50 3.30
C ASP A 281 -5.99 -15.34 4.18
N SER A 282 -6.71 -14.37 3.60
CA SER A 282 -7.31 -13.24 4.34
C SER A 282 -8.27 -13.69 5.44
N SER A 283 -9.11 -14.70 5.16
CA SER A 283 -10.03 -15.27 6.16
C SER A 283 -9.27 -15.89 7.34
N VAL A 284 -8.18 -16.61 7.06
CA VAL A 284 -7.35 -17.21 8.11
C VAL A 284 -6.69 -16.12 8.98
N VAL A 285 -6.12 -15.08 8.36
CA VAL A 285 -5.53 -13.95 9.11
C VAL A 285 -6.57 -13.24 9.94
N LYS A 286 -7.72 -12.91 9.36
CA LYS A 286 -8.81 -12.21 10.05
C LYS A 286 -9.33 -12.99 11.25
N ASN A 287 -9.48 -14.30 11.16
CA ASN A 287 -9.91 -15.13 12.29
C ASN A 287 -8.83 -15.31 13.37
N SER A 288 -7.58 -14.93 13.07
CA SER A 288 -6.43 -15.05 13.98
C SER A 288 -6.11 -13.74 14.72
N LEU A 289 -6.74 -12.62 14.34
CA LEU A 289 -6.48 -11.28 14.84
C LEU A 289 -7.79 -10.60 15.26
N LYS A 290 -7.70 -9.64 16.19
CA LYS A 290 -8.85 -8.83 16.64
C LYS A 290 -8.94 -7.47 15.93
N ILE A 291 -8.00 -7.18 15.05
CA ILE A 291 -7.87 -5.89 14.36
C ILE A 291 -8.60 -5.94 13.03
N PRO A 292 -9.24 -4.84 12.60
CA PRO A 292 -9.91 -4.77 11.31
C PRO A 292 -8.99 -5.10 10.14
N ILE A 293 -9.50 -5.91 9.21
CA ILE A 293 -8.75 -6.37 8.03
C ILE A 293 -9.29 -5.73 6.76
N ALA A 294 -8.42 -5.10 5.99
CA ALA A 294 -8.72 -4.62 4.65
C ALA A 294 -8.09 -5.55 3.60
N LEU A 295 -8.85 -6.07 2.64
CA LEU A 295 -8.31 -6.98 1.62
C LEU A 295 -8.10 -6.27 0.29
N SER A 296 -6.91 -6.45 -0.29
CA SER A 296 -6.59 -6.03 -1.65
C SER A 296 -6.31 -7.24 -2.56
N GLY A 297 -6.33 -7.01 -3.88
CA GLY A 297 -5.96 -8.04 -4.87
C GLY A 297 -7.16 -8.50 -5.72
N LYS A 298 -7.10 -8.20 -7.03
CA LYS A 298 -8.10 -8.59 -8.05
C LYS A 298 -9.59 -8.49 -7.61
N ILE A 299 -9.95 -7.41 -6.91
CA ILE A 299 -11.34 -7.05 -6.60
C ILE A 299 -11.88 -6.22 -7.76
N GLU A 300 -12.55 -6.87 -8.71
CA GLU A 300 -12.84 -6.28 -10.02
C GLU A 300 -14.15 -5.49 -10.07
N ASN A 301 -15.15 -5.89 -9.29
CA ASN A 301 -16.48 -5.28 -9.31
C ASN A 301 -17.12 -5.26 -7.91
N PRO A 302 -18.17 -4.45 -7.69
CA PRO A 302 -18.87 -4.33 -6.42
C PRO A 302 -19.51 -5.64 -5.94
N PHE A 303 -19.88 -6.54 -6.85
CA PHE A 303 -20.44 -7.85 -6.48
C PHE A 303 -19.41 -8.72 -5.74
N ILE A 304 -18.19 -8.79 -6.24
CA ILE A 304 -17.08 -9.47 -5.56
C ILE A 304 -16.81 -8.78 -4.22
N ALA A 305 -16.72 -7.44 -4.20
CA ALA A 305 -16.45 -6.69 -2.99
C ALA A 305 -17.49 -6.95 -1.88
N ASN A 306 -18.79 -6.84 -2.20
CA ASN A 306 -19.86 -7.11 -1.24
C ASN A 306 -19.80 -8.55 -0.71
N ARG A 307 -19.52 -9.53 -1.57
CA ARG A 307 -19.38 -10.93 -1.15
C ARG A 307 -18.19 -11.13 -0.20
N LEU A 308 -17.10 -10.39 -0.35
CA LEU A 308 -15.96 -10.49 0.57
C LEU A 308 -16.35 -10.02 1.98
N ILE A 309 -17.05 -8.89 2.08
CA ILE A 309 -17.55 -8.36 3.36
C ILE A 309 -18.60 -9.30 3.95
N LYS A 310 -19.65 -9.64 3.17
CA LYS A 310 -20.78 -10.46 3.61
C LYS A 310 -20.35 -11.83 4.18
N ASN A 311 -19.34 -12.45 3.56
CA ASN A 311 -18.84 -13.76 3.98
C ASN A 311 -17.65 -13.66 4.96
N ASN A 312 -17.43 -12.49 5.56
CA ASN A 312 -16.42 -12.27 6.58
C ASN A 312 -14.97 -12.58 6.15
N PHE A 313 -14.63 -12.40 4.86
CA PHE A 313 -13.26 -12.53 4.37
C PHE A 313 -12.38 -11.33 4.77
N CYS A 314 -12.99 -10.17 4.95
CA CYS A 314 -12.38 -8.91 5.38
C CYS A 314 -13.45 -7.94 5.94
N ASP A 315 -13.03 -6.89 6.66
CA ASP A 315 -13.89 -5.79 7.12
C ASP A 315 -14.01 -4.67 6.09
N PHE A 316 -12.98 -4.53 5.25
CA PHE A 316 -12.87 -3.53 4.20
C PHE A 316 -12.32 -4.14 2.93
N VAL A 317 -12.66 -3.54 1.79
CA VAL A 317 -12.01 -3.83 0.51
C VAL A 317 -11.13 -2.66 0.10
N VAL A 318 -9.96 -2.95 -0.45
CA VAL A 318 -9.05 -1.93 -0.99
C VAL A 318 -9.04 -2.02 -2.51
N ILE A 319 -9.57 -0.99 -3.16
CA ILE A 319 -9.68 -0.91 -4.61
C ILE A 319 -8.52 -0.08 -5.17
N GLY A 320 -7.73 -0.70 -6.06
CA GLY A 320 -6.65 -0.03 -6.81
C GLY A 320 -6.98 0.02 -8.30
N ASN A 321 -6.35 -0.86 -9.09
CA ASN A 321 -6.42 -0.86 -10.56
C ASN A 321 -7.84 -0.87 -11.14
N SER A 322 -8.81 -1.49 -10.47
CA SER A 322 -10.20 -1.56 -10.96
C SER A 322 -10.83 -0.16 -11.01
N LEU A 323 -10.60 0.68 -9.99
CA LEU A 323 -11.10 2.06 -9.96
C LEU A 323 -10.32 2.98 -10.92
N ASN A 324 -9.05 2.69 -11.18
CA ASN A 324 -8.28 3.39 -12.23
C ASN A 324 -8.73 3.07 -13.64
N ARG A 325 -9.24 1.85 -13.84
CA ARG A 325 -9.77 1.42 -15.13
C ARG A 325 -11.18 1.95 -15.35
N ASP A 326 -12.04 1.79 -14.34
CA ASP A 326 -13.39 2.30 -14.34
C ASP A 326 -13.63 3.23 -13.15
N PRO A 327 -13.57 4.54 -13.39
CA PRO A 327 -13.86 5.50 -12.36
C PRO A 327 -15.30 5.42 -11.82
N ASN A 328 -16.25 4.85 -12.57
CA ASN A 328 -17.64 4.68 -12.15
C ASN A 328 -17.85 3.51 -11.17
N TRP A 329 -16.83 2.74 -10.81
CA TRP A 329 -16.97 1.54 -9.97
C TRP A 329 -17.82 1.77 -8.71
N ILE A 330 -17.56 2.86 -7.96
CA ILE A 330 -18.30 3.19 -6.73
C ILE A 330 -19.71 3.69 -7.06
N ARG A 331 -19.88 4.46 -8.14
CA ARG A 331 -21.19 4.92 -8.59
C ARG A 331 -22.09 3.74 -8.94
N ILE A 332 -21.56 2.78 -9.71
CA ILE A 332 -22.26 1.55 -10.10
C ILE A 332 -22.69 0.76 -8.86
N ALA A 333 -21.82 0.68 -7.84
CA ALA A 333 -22.17 0.09 -6.55
C ALA A 333 -23.30 0.87 -5.84
N LYS A 334 -23.21 2.21 -5.76
CA LYS A 334 -24.21 3.04 -5.08
C LYS A 334 -25.58 3.01 -5.75
N THR A 335 -25.63 2.88 -7.08
CA THR A 335 -26.88 2.93 -7.87
C THR A 335 -27.40 1.56 -8.29
N ASP A 336 -26.87 0.46 -7.72
CA ASP A 336 -27.22 -0.92 -8.07
C ASP A 336 -27.22 -1.20 -9.59
N GLN A 337 -26.32 -0.54 -10.33
CA GLN A 337 -26.21 -0.77 -11.77
C GLN A 337 -25.57 -2.14 -12.03
N PRO A 338 -25.96 -2.84 -13.12
CA PRO A 338 -25.34 -4.09 -13.51
C PRO A 338 -23.82 -3.98 -13.65
N VAL A 339 -23.08 -4.94 -13.08
CA VAL A 339 -21.61 -4.98 -13.20
C VAL A 339 -21.10 -5.08 -14.63
N ALA A 340 -21.96 -5.47 -15.58
CA ALA A 340 -21.67 -5.45 -17.02
C ALA A 340 -21.33 -4.05 -17.56
N PHE A 341 -21.71 -2.97 -16.85
CA PHE A 341 -21.32 -1.61 -17.18
C PHE A 341 -19.89 -1.24 -16.72
N ILE A 342 -19.21 -2.12 -15.97
CA ILE A 342 -17.83 -1.90 -15.51
C ILE A 342 -16.84 -2.28 -16.59
N ASN A 343 -15.97 -1.33 -16.92
CA ASN A 343 -14.75 -1.56 -17.66
C ASN A 343 -13.75 -2.33 -16.80
N SER A 344 -13.77 -3.66 -16.92
CA SER A 344 -12.89 -4.53 -16.14
C SER A 344 -11.41 -4.25 -16.42
N CYS A 345 -10.58 -4.30 -15.37
CA CYS A 345 -9.13 -4.15 -15.50
C CYS A 345 -8.58 -5.25 -16.43
N LEU A 346 -7.92 -4.86 -17.51
CA LEU A 346 -7.35 -5.81 -18.48
C LEU A 346 -6.20 -6.66 -17.92
N ARG A 347 -5.67 -6.31 -16.74
CA ARG A 347 -4.45 -6.89 -16.18
C ARG A 347 -3.30 -6.88 -17.20
N CYS A 348 -3.25 -5.86 -18.06
CA CYS A 348 -2.25 -5.64 -19.11
C CYS A 348 -0.86 -5.34 -18.57
N ARG A 349 -0.70 -5.33 -17.24
CA ARG A 349 0.57 -5.21 -16.53
C ARG A 349 1.29 -3.85 -16.69
N VAL A 350 0.72 -2.89 -17.40
CA VAL A 350 1.29 -1.53 -17.61
C VAL A 350 0.69 -0.46 -16.70
N CYS A 351 -0.14 -0.86 -15.74
CA CYS A 351 -0.85 0.06 -14.84
C CYS A 351 0.12 0.77 -13.90
N ARG A 352 0.53 1.96 -14.30
CA ARG A 352 0.77 3.12 -13.44
C ARG A 352 -0.52 3.96 -13.53
N ALA A 353 -1.03 4.57 -12.45
CA ALA A 353 -2.44 4.98 -12.33
C ALA A 353 -2.98 5.77 -13.52
N VAL A 354 -2.11 6.52 -14.22
CA VAL A 354 -2.45 7.35 -15.38
C VAL A 354 -1.53 7.09 -16.58
N SER A 355 -0.94 5.89 -16.66
CA SER A 355 -0.03 5.48 -17.73
C SER A 355 -0.67 5.67 -19.11
N TYR A 356 -0.02 6.49 -19.96
CA TYR A 356 -0.31 6.61 -21.39
C TYR A 356 -0.28 5.26 -22.13
N PHE A 357 0.39 4.27 -21.55
CA PHE A 357 0.47 2.91 -22.09
C PHE A 357 -0.73 2.05 -21.73
N CYS A 358 -1.68 2.52 -20.91
CA CYS A 358 -2.93 1.79 -20.74
C CYS A 358 -3.65 1.78 -22.10
N PRO A 359 -3.85 0.60 -22.73
CA PRO A 359 -4.33 0.51 -24.12
C PRO A 359 -5.75 1.07 -24.31
N ASP A 360 -6.41 1.40 -23.20
CA ASP A 360 -7.76 1.89 -23.12
C ASP A 360 -7.80 3.36 -22.59
N LEU A 361 -6.69 4.10 -22.55
CA LEU A 361 -6.69 5.51 -22.08
C LEU A 361 -7.46 6.41 -23.06
N GLN A 362 -7.20 6.25 -24.36
CA GLN A 362 -7.81 7.06 -25.43
C GLN A 362 -9.31 6.76 -25.63
N LYS A 363 -9.76 5.54 -25.36
CA LYS A 363 -11.12 5.09 -25.67
C LYS A 363 -12.19 5.55 -24.68
N TYR A 364 -11.82 5.89 -23.44
CA TYR A 364 -12.81 6.07 -22.35
C TYR A 364 -12.74 7.42 -21.62
N ASN A 365 -11.89 8.36 -22.07
CA ASN A 365 -11.75 9.71 -21.48
C ASN A 365 -11.81 9.68 -19.94
N ARG A 366 -11.07 8.75 -19.32
CA ARG A 366 -11.32 8.25 -17.94
C ARG A 366 -11.21 9.30 -16.84
N TRP A 367 -10.46 10.34 -17.16
CA TRP A 367 -10.20 11.50 -16.34
C TRP A 367 -10.25 12.68 -17.30
N SER A 368 -11.37 12.90 -18.00
CA SER A 368 -11.59 14.14 -18.73
C SER A 368 -11.52 15.28 -17.72
N ILE A 369 -10.33 15.85 -17.58
CA ILE A 369 -10.00 17.06 -16.83
C ILE A 369 -10.54 18.24 -17.61
#